data_AF-A0A9E3C164-F1
#
_entry.id   AF-A0A9E3C164-F1
#
_cell.length_a   1.000
_cell.length_b   1.000
_cell.length_c   1.000
_cell.angle_alpha   90.00
_cell.angle_beta   90.00
_cell.angle_gamma   90.00
#
_symmetry.space_group_name_H-M   'P 1'
#
loop_
_entity.id
_entity.type
_entity.pdbx_description
1 polymer ?
#
loop_
_entity_poly.entity_id
_entity_poly.type
_entity_poly.pdbx_seq_one_letter_code
_entity_poly.pdbx_strand_id
1 'polypeptide(L)'
;MKSTPKRANGQARRPETLSHSQARAVLEDAVMEAAADIAAISATLEEESSVMIAETPEEEEIFDLLGVPYLGQTRVRALAAVGIRTLDDLRAATAAEIGGVKGVGMRNAARIKEWLAAQDAAPPPASVKVAVCVNPDPDLAAINQTLQDDMTQIDQAITRIQQSIPQRISHKKLDRQVDKLLSVLSELAEGPDTLRPKQLRRALKVLHLIVALLDKFAGMGHVSDKIVVAFAEELRDRRKRLQNVLDPQKP
;
A
#
# COMPACT_ATOMS: atom_id res chain seq x y z
N MET A 1 -17.83 14.23 73.10
CA MET A 1 -17.99 12.79 72.83
C MET A 1 -17.92 12.59 71.31
N LYS A 2 -16.81 12.05 70.79
CA LYS A 2 -16.61 11.81 69.35
C LYS A 2 -16.61 10.30 69.12
N SER A 3 -17.65 9.82 68.43
CA SER A 3 -17.86 8.41 68.10
C SER A 3 -17.09 8.05 66.83
N THR A 4 -16.24 7.03 66.90
CA THR A 4 -15.53 6.46 65.75
C THR A 4 -16.19 5.16 65.29
N PRO A 5 -16.34 4.94 63.97
CA PRO A 5 -17.01 3.76 63.45
C PRO A 5 -16.10 2.52 63.45
N LYS A 6 -16.69 1.41 63.89
CA LYS A 6 -16.13 0.07 64.04
C LYS A 6 -15.90 -0.56 62.66
N ARG A 7 -14.63 -0.78 62.27
CA ARG A 7 -14.26 -1.51 61.04
C ARG A 7 -14.77 -2.95 61.11
N ALA A 8 -15.64 -3.31 60.17
CA ALA A 8 -16.12 -4.66 59.97
C ALA A 8 -14.99 -5.53 59.36
N ASN A 9 -14.75 -6.65 60.02
CA ASN A 9 -13.73 -7.63 59.68
C ASN A 9 -14.19 -8.45 58.46
N GLY A 10 -13.65 -8.13 57.28
CA GLY A 10 -13.95 -8.85 56.04
C GLY A 10 -13.22 -10.19 56.02
N GLN A 11 -13.94 -11.27 56.29
CA GLN A 11 -13.47 -12.63 56.03
C GLN A 11 -13.26 -12.79 54.52
N ALA A 12 -11.99 -12.81 54.11
CA ALA A 12 -11.57 -13.17 52.76
C ALA A 12 -12.03 -14.61 52.47
N ARG A 13 -13.07 -14.75 51.64
CA ARG A 13 -13.48 -16.04 51.08
C ARG A 13 -12.29 -16.60 50.32
N ARG A 14 -11.71 -17.70 50.82
CA ARG A 14 -10.67 -18.43 50.11
C ARG A 14 -11.30 -18.99 48.82
N PRO A 15 -10.67 -18.79 47.65
CA PRO A 15 -11.15 -19.39 46.41
C PRO A 15 -11.09 -20.90 46.57
N GLU A 16 -12.25 -21.55 46.38
CA GLU A 16 -12.31 -23.00 46.28
C GLU A 16 -11.43 -23.43 45.12
N THR A 17 -10.39 -24.22 45.42
CA THR A 17 -9.49 -24.75 44.41
C THR A 17 -10.26 -25.79 43.62
N LEU A 18 -10.71 -25.41 42.41
CA LEU A 18 -11.24 -26.33 41.40
C LEU A 18 -10.28 -27.51 41.26
N SER A 19 -10.82 -28.72 41.30
CA SER A 19 -9.99 -29.92 41.15
C SER A 19 -9.32 -29.91 39.78
N HIS A 20 -8.14 -30.53 39.68
CA HIS A 20 -7.40 -30.59 38.42
C HIS A 20 -8.21 -31.23 37.28
N SER A 21 -9.13 -32.15 37.61
CA SER A 21 -10.08 -32.74 36.66
C SER A 21 -11.14 -31.75 36.18
N GLN A 22 -11.67 -30.89 37.05
CA GLN A 22 -12.63 -29.85 36.68
C GLN A 22 -11.98 -28.77 35.82
N ALA A 23 -10.76 -28.35 36.16
CA ALA A 23 -10.01 -27.39 35.36
C ALA A 23 -9.73 -27.91 33.94
N ARG A 24 -9.42 -29.21 33.80
CA ARG A 24 -9.19 -29.84 32.49
C ARG A 24 -10.47 -29.93 31.66
N ALA A 25 -11.60 -30.31 32.26
CA ALA A 25 -12.88 -30.39 31.55
C ALA A 25 -13.32 -29.02 31.01
N VAL A 26 -13.16 -27.96 31.80
CA VAL A 26 -13.46 -26.58 31.35
C VAL A 26 -12.54 -26.14 30.21
N LEU A 27 -11.27 -26.58 30.22
CA LEU A 27 -10.34 -26.26 29.15
C LEU A 27 -10.65 -27.00 27.85
N GLU A 28 -11.01 -28.29 27.93
CA GLU A 28 -11.36 -29.11 26.75
C GLU A 28 -12.65 -28.61 26.08
N ASP A 29 -13.64 -28.17 26.88
CA ASP A 29 -14.89 -27.58 26.37
C ASP A 29 -14.65 -26.24 25.66
N ALA A 30 -13.85 -25.34 26.27
CA ALA A 30 -13.49 -24.06 25.66
C ALA A 30 -12.66 -24.21 24.37
N VAL A 31 -11.86 -25.27 24.26
CA VAL A 31 -11.08 -25.56 23.04
C VAL A 31 -11.98 -26.07 21.92
N MET A 32 -12.99 -26.90 22.22
CA MET A 32 -13.96 -27.34 21.21
C MET A 32 -14.84 -26.20 20.69
N GLU A 33 -15.29 -25.29 21.56
CA GLU A 33 -16.07 -24.11 21.16
C GLU A 33 -15.25 -23.19 20.23
N ALA A 34 -13.99 -22.91 20.59
CA ALA A 34 -13.11 -22.09 19.75
C ALA A 34 -12.77 -22.76 18.40
N ALA A 35 -12.69 -24.10 18.34
CA ALA A 35 -12.45 -24.81 17.09
C ALA A 35 -13.65 -24.73 16.14
N ALA A 36 -14.88 -24.74 16.67
CA ALA A 36 -16.09 -24.58 15.88
C ALA A 36 -16.20 -23.18 15.25
N ASP A 37 -15.87 -22.12 16.01
CA ASP A 37 -15.87 -20.75 15.51
C ASP A 37 -14.82 -20.53 14.40
N ILE A 38 -13.62 -21.12 14.53
CA ILE A 38 -12.57 -21.03 13.51
C ILE A 38 -13.01 -21.75 12.22
N ALA A 39 -13.66 -22.91 12.32
CA ALA A 39 -14.17 -23.63 11.16
C ALA A 39 -15.28 -22.83 10.44
N ALA A 40 -16.17 -22.16 11.19
CA ALA A 40 -17.20 -21.30 10.62
C ALA A 40 -16.61 -20.08 9.88
N ILE A 41 -15.59 -19.43 10.46
CA ILE A 41 -14.90 -18.31 9.81
C ILE A 41 -14.19 -18.75 8.53
N SER A 42 -13.50 -19.90 8.55
CA SER A 42 -12.84 -20.44 7.36
C SER A 42 -13.82 -20.76 6.24
N ALA A 43 -14.99 -21.32 6.54
CA ALA A 43 -16.02 -21.62 5.55
C ALA A 43 -16.60 -20.34 4.91
N THR A 44 -16.72 -19.23 5.66
CA THR A 44 -17.19 -17.96 5.09
C THR A 44 -16.15 -17.22 4.24
N LEU A 45 -14.85 -17.48 4.43
CA LEU A 45 -13.78 -16.81 3.69
C LEU A 45 -13.54 -17.42 2.30
N GLU A 46 -13.93 -18.67 2.07
CA GLU A 46 -13.81 -19.30 0.75
C GLU A 46 -14.89 -18.85 -0.24
N GLU A 47 -16.04 -18.32 0.24
CA GLU A 47 -17.10 -17.81 -0.64
C GLU A 47 -16.88 -16.34 -1.10
N GLU A 48 -16.04 -15.56 -0.41
CA GLU A 48 -15.71 -14.18 -0.83
C GLU A 48 -14.41 -14.08 -1.65
N SER A 49 -13.63 -15.16 -1.76
CA SER A 49 -12.38 -15.21 -2.54
C SER A 49 -12.57 -15.72 -3.97
N SER A 50 -13.78 -15.57 -4.53
CA SER A 50 -14.07 -15.77 -5.96
C SER A 50 -14.37 -14.44 -6.66
N VAL A 51 -13.69 -13.36 -6.27
CA VAL A 51 -13.56 -12.18 -7.14
C VAL A 51 -12.52 -12.52 -8.20
N MET A 52 -13.05 -13.11 -9.27
CA MET A 52 -12.43 -13.27 -10.56
C MET A 52 -11.62 -12.03 -10.92
N ILE A 53 -10.29 -12.13 -10.89
CA ILE A 53 -9.46 -11.40 -11.85
C ILE A 53 -9.74 -12.11 -13.17
N ALA A 54 -10.88 -11.79 -13.76
CA ALA A 54 -11.14 -12.14 -15.15
C ALA A 54 -10.26 -11.20 -15.95
N GLU A 55 -9.07 -11.66 -16.29
CA GLU A 55 -8.25 -11.16 -17.40
C GLU A 55 -9.09 -11.29 -18.67
N THR A 56 -10.05 -10.37 -18.83
CA THR A 56 -10.77 -10.23 -20.08
C THR A 56 -9.86 -9.47 -21.04
N PRO A 57 -9.76 -9.87 -22.32
CA PRO A 57 -8.95 -9.17 -23.30
C PRO A 57 -9.33 -7.69 -23.44
N GLU A 58 -10.53 -7.30 -22.99
CA GLU A 58 -10.98 -5.91 -22.93
C GLU A 58 -10.21 -5.04 -21.91
N GLU A 59 -9.59 -5.62 -20.88
CA GLU A 59 -8.78 -4.86 -19.91
C GLU A 59 -7.36 -4.58 -20.43
N GLU A 60 -6.80 -5.44 -21.29
CA GLU A 60 -5.47 -5.23 -21.89
C GLU A 60 -5.45 -4.01 -22.81
N GLU A 61 -6.50 -3.80 -23.62
CA GLU A 61 -6.59 -2.65 -24.56
C GLU A 61 -6.60 -1.29 -23.84
N ILE A 62 -7.03 -1.26 -22.59
CA ILE A 62 -7.12 -0.05 -21.76
C ILE A 62 -5.73 0.39 -21.27
N PHE A 63 -4.76 -0.52 -21.17
CA PHE A 63 -3.42 -0.20 -20.68
C PHE A 63 -2.64 0.72 -21.63
N ASP A 64 -2.85 0.60 -22.93
CA ASP A 64 -2.16 1.44 -23.92
C ASP A 64 -2.51 2.93 -23.76
N LEU A 65 -3.74 3.23 -23.31
CA LEU A 65 -4.19 4.59 -23.05
C LEU A 65 -3.53 5.23 -21.81
N LEU A 66 -3.02 4.44 -20.87
CA LEU A 66 -2.34 4.94 -19.67
C LEU A 66 -0.98 5.59 -19.99
N GLY A 67 -0.36 5.21 -21.11
CA GLY A 67 0.88 5.82 -21.60
C GLY A 67 0.69 7.21 -22.21
N VAL A 68 -0.56 7.64 -22.45
CA VAL A 68 -0.86 8.94 -23.05
C VAL A 68 -0.77 10.04 -21.98
N PRO A 69 0.06 11.07 -22.17
CA PRO A 69 0.17 12.15 -21.20
C PRO A 69 -1.19 12.83 -21.01
N TYR A 70 -1.45 13.25 -19.77
CA TYR A 70 -2.72 13.87 -19.34
C TYR A 70 -3.93 12.92 -19.26
N LEU A 71 -3.77 11.61 -19.53
CA LEU A 71 -4.78 10.58 -19.29
C LEU A 71 -4.42 9.71 -18.08
N GLY A 72 -4.87 10.13 -16.89
CA GLY A 72 -4.82 9.26 -15.71
C GLY A 72 -5.90 8.17 -15.75
N GLN A 73 -5.74 7.14 -14.93
CA GLN A 73 -6.62 5.95 -14.89
C GLN A 73 -8.12 6.28 -14.82
N THR A 74 -8.51 7.30 -14.04
CA THR A 74 -9.92 7.74 -13.96
C THR A 74 -10.46 8.28 -15.29
N ARG A 75 -9.64 9.00 -16.05
CA ARG A 75 -10.03 9.57 -17.35
C ARG A 75 -10.07 8.50 -18.43
N VAL A 76 -9.13 7.56 -18.38
CA VAL A 76 -9.12 6.39 -19.28
C VAL A 76 -10.39 5.57 -19.11
N ARG A 77 -10.81 5.28 -17.87
CA ARG A 77 -12.08 4.60 -17.61
C ARG A 77 -13.29 5.39 -18.12
N ALA A 78 -13.26 6.72 -18.00
CA ALA A 78 -14.33 7.57 -18.52
C ALA A 78 -14.38 7.59 -20.06
N LEU A 79 -13.22 7.48 -20.73
CA LEU A 79 -13.12 7.34 -22.18
C LEU A 79 -13.63 5.97 -22.65
N ALA A 80 -13.23 4.90 -21.96
CA ALA A 80 -13.70 3.56 -22.26
C ALA A 80 -15.24 3.44 -22.12
N ALA A 81 -15.83 4.16 -21.14
CA ALA A 81 -17.28 4.22 -20.95
C ALA A 81 -18.04 4.92 -22.09
N VAL A 82 -17.39 5.78 -22.88
CA VAL A 82 -17.97 6.40 -24.09
C VAL A 82 -17.57 5.67 -25.38
N GLY A 83 -16.91 4.51 -25.26
CA GLY A 83 -16.50 3.69 -26.40
C GLY A 83 -15.12 4.00 -26.97
N ILE A 84 -14.35 4.91 -26.35
CA ILE A 84 -12.96 5.19 -26.75
C ILE A 84 -12.05 4.29 -25.91
N ARG A 85 -11.72 3.11 -26.43
CA ARG A 85 -10.97 2.07 -25.70
C ARG A 85 -9.54 1.93 -26.18
N THR A 86 -9.28 2.23 -27.44
CA THR A 86 -7.96 2.06 -28.07
C THR A 86 -7.30 3.40 -28.41
N LEU A 87 -5.99 3.36 -28.68
CA LEU A 87 -5.22 4.50 -29.18
C LEU A 87 -5.75 4.99 -30.54
N ASP A 88 -6.23 4.08 -31.38
CA ASP A 88 -6.80 4.41 -32.69
C ASP A 88 -8.18 5.08 -32.56
N ASP A 89 -9.01 4.66 -31.60
CA ASP A 89 -10.26 5.36 -31.27
C ASP A 89 -9.96 6.79 -30.81
N LEU A 90 -8.91 6.97 -29.98
CA LEU A 90 -8.50 8.28 -29.49
C LEU A 90 -7.96 9.18 -30.62
N ARG A 91 -7.29 8.59 -31.63
CA ARG A 91 -6.87 9.29 -32.85
C ARG A 91 -8.06 9.68 -33.73
N ALA A 92 -9.05 8.79 -33.88
CA ALA A 92 -10.25 9.04 -34.68
C ALA A 92 -11.17 10.08 -34.02
N ALA A 93 -11.25 10.07 -32.70
CA ALA A 93 -12.09 10.99 -31.94
C ALA A 93 -11.65 12.46 -32.11
N THR A 94 -12.65 13.33 -32.17
CA THR A 94 -12.47 14.78 -32.21
C THR A 94 -12.13 15.34 -30.83
N ALA A 95 -11.48 16.50 -30.79
CA ALA A 95 -11.18 17.17 -29.52
C ALA A 95 -12.45 17.52 -28.73
N ALA A 96 -13.58 17.73 -29.41
CA ALA A 96 -14.87 18.00 -28.76
C ALA A 96 -15.43 16.75 -28.07
N GLU A 97 -15.37 15.59 -28.72
CA GLU A 97 -15.81 14.31 -28.15
C GLU A 97 -14.97 13.93 -26.93
N ILE A 98 -13.63 14.02 -27.04
CA ILE A 98 -12.72 13.76 -25.93
C ILE A 98 -12.93 14.78 -24.80
N GLY A 99 -13.13 16.06 -25.14
CA GLY A 99 -13.35 17.12 -24.17
C GLY A 99 -14.69 17.05 -23.45
N GLY A 100 -15.71 16.43 -24.06
CA GLY A 100 -17.01 16.16 -23.48
C GLY A 100 -17.02 15.07 -22.41
N VAL A 101 -15.97 14.24 -22.36
CA VAL A 101 -15.83 13.20 -21.34
C VAL A 101 -15.58 13.82 -19.96
N LYS A 102 -16.36 13.37 -18.98
CA LYS A 102 -16.31 13.87 -17.60
C LYS A 102 -14.89 13.78 -17.04
N GLY A 103 -14.32 14.94 -16.71
CA GLY A 103 -13.00 15.04 -16.08
C GLY A 103 -11.81 15.19 -17.05
N VAL A 104 -12.02 15.08 -18.37
CA VAL A 104 -10.99 15.40 -19.38
C VAL A 104 -10.99 16.90 -19.66
N GLY A 105 -12.10 17.44 -20.17
CA GLY A 105 -12.24 18.85 -20.51
C GLY A 105 -11.47 19.27 -21.77
N MET A 106 -11.93 20.33 -22.45
CA MET A 106 -11.41 20.77 -23.75
C MET A 106 -9.91 21.06 -23.78
N ARG A 107 -9.36 21.60 -22.69
CA ARG A 107 -7.92 21.92 -22.61
C ARG A 107 -7.04 20.67 -22.67
N ASN A 108 -7.43 19.59 -21.96
CA ASN A 108 -6.66 18.36 -21.98
C ASN A 108 -6.88 17.62 -23.30
N ALA A 109 -8.10 17.64 -23.84
CA ALA A 109 -8.39 17.09 -25.16
C ALA A 109 -7.50 17.70 -26.25
N ALA A 110 -7.32 19.02 -26.25
CA ALA A 110 -6.44 19.69 -27.20
C ALA A 110 -4.97 19.23 -27.08
N ARG A 111 -4.46 19.11 -25.85
CA ARG A 111 -3.09 18.62 -25.57
C ARG A 111 -2.88 17.16 -25.98
N ILE A 112 -3.88 16.32 -25.75
CA ILE A 112 -3.86 14.91 -26.16
C ILE A 112 -3.78 14.83 -27.69
N LYS A 113 -4.59 15.60 -28.42
CA LYS A 113 -4.53 15.64 -29.89
C LYS A 113 -3.21 16.21 -30.42
N GLU A 114 -2.66 17.24 -29.77
CA GLU A 114 -1.35 17.79 -30.12
C GLU A 114 -0.24 16.75 -29.95
N TRP A 115 -0.26 16.00 -28.85
CA TRP A 115 0.69 14.91 -28.61
C TRP A 115 0.55 13.78 -29.62
N LEU A 116 -0.67 13.36 -29.96
CA LEU A 116 -0.93 12.35 -30.99
C LEU A 116 -0.44 12.82 -32.37
N ALA A 117 -0.75 14.07 -32.74
CA ALA A 117 -0.29 14.65 -33.99
C ALA A 117 1.24 14.72 -34.08
N ALA A 118 1.93 14.98 -32.96
CA ALA A 118 3.39 14.96 -32.90
C ALA A 118 3.98 13.55 -33.10
N GLN A 119 3.28 12.50 -32.67
CA GLN A 119 3.68 11.11 -32.95
C GLN A 119 3.46 10.73 -34.42
N ASP A 120 2.33 11.12 -35.00
CA ASP A 120 1.98 10.79 -36.37
C ASP A 120 2.81 11.59 -37.40
N ALA A 121 3.27 12.80 -37.02
CA ALA A 121 4.17 13.62 -37.83
C ALA A 121 5.63 13.13 -37.82
N ALA A 122 5.97 12.14 -36.99
CA ALA A 122 7.28 11.53 -37.03
C ALA A 122 7.41 10.69 -38.32
N PRO A 123 8.35 10.99 -39.22
CA PRO A 123 8.57 10.16 -40.41
C PRO A 123 8.87 8.71 -39.97
N PRO A 124 8.45 7.69 -40.74
CA PRO A 124 8.74 6.29 -40.42
C PRO A 124 10.24 6.17 -40.19
N PRO A 125 10.68 5.62 -39.05
CA PRO A 125 12.08 5.68 -38.66
C PRO A 125 12.90 4.91 -39.70
N ALA A 126 13.59 5.64 -40.56
CA ALA A 126 14.70 5.12 -41.33
C ALA A 126 15.79 4.74 -40.32
N SER A 127 15.70 3.53 -39.74
CA SER A 127 16.66 2.91 -38.83
C SER A 127 17.57 3.91 -38.14
N VAL A 128 16.97 4.85 -37.41
CA VAL A 128 17.74 5.83 -36.65
C VAL A 128 18.28 5.02 -35.50
N LYS A 129 19.56 4.65 -35.58
CA LYS A 129 20.36 4.42 -34.39
C LYS A 129 20.25 5.72 -33.61
N VAL A 130 19.24 5.81 -32.76
CA VAL A 130 19.18 6.83 -31.74
C VAL A 130 20.36 6.46 -30.86
N ALA A 131 21.51 7.08 -31.14
CA ALA A 131 22.51 7.33 -30.14
C ALA A 131 21.80 8.22 -29.13
N VAL A 132 21.02 7.58 -28.26
CA VAL A 132 20.57 8.10 -27.01
C VAL A 132 21.87 8.38 -26.28
N CYS A 133 22.42 9.57 -26.46
CA CYS A 133 23.42 10.13 -25.57
C CYS A 133 22.73 10.50 -24.25
N VAL A 134 21.96 9.57 -23.68
CA VAL A 134 21.76 9.50 -22.24
C VAL A 134 23.06 8.89 -21.78
N ASN A 135 24.04 9.75 -21.47
CA ASN A 135 24.89 9.41 -20.35
C ASN A 135 23.95 9.50 -19.16
N PRO A 136 23.41 8.39 -18.63
CA PRO A 136 22.66 8.46 -17.39
C PRO A 136 23.60 9.13 -16.41
N ASP A 137 23.16 10.23 -15.81
CA ASP A 137 23.90 10.87 -14.75
C ASP A 137 24.24 9.75 -13.75
N PRO A 138 25.52 9.41 -13.53
CA PRO A 138 25.90 8.25 -12.72
C PRO A 138 25.32 8.34 -11.31
N ASP A 139 25.05 9.56 -10.84
CA ASP A 139 24.38 9.83 -9.58
C ASP A 139 22.93 9.34 -9.56
N LEU A 140 22.17 9.49 -10.66
CA LEU A 140 20.78 9.05 -10.76
C LEU A 140 20.69 7.51 -10.79
N ALA A 141 21.59 6.86 -11.51
CA ALA A 141 21.66 5.39 -11.54
C ALA A 141 21.97 4.82 -10.15
N ALA A 142 22.95 5.41 -9.44
CA ALA A 142 23.29 5.00 -8.07
C ALA A 142 22.13 5.22 -7.09
N ILE A 143 21.39 6.32 -7.25
CA ILE A 143 20.22 6.63 -6.42
C ILE A 143 19.08 5.63 -6.67
N ASN A 144 18.80 5.27 -7.92
CA ASN A 144 17.77 4.29 -8.26
C ASN A 144 18.12 2.90 -7.72
N GLN A 145 19.39 2.49 -7.82
CA GLN A 145 19.84 1.23 -7.22
C GLN A 145 19.63 1.23 -5.70
N THR A 146 20.06 2.29 -5.02
CA THR A 146 19.88 2.44 -3.57
C THR A 146 18.40 2.33 -3.17
N LEU A 147 17.50 2.91 -3.97
CA LEU A 147 16.07 2.87 -3.72
C LEU A 147 15.50 1.44 -3.85
N GLN A 148 15.92 0.69 -4.86
CA GLN A 148 15.52 -0.72 -5.03
C GLN A 148 16.06 -1.61 -3.88
N ASP A 149 17.29 -1.36 -3.45
CA ASP A 149 17.90 -2.07 -2.32
C ASP A 149 17.13 -1.80 -1.01
N ASP A 150 16.74 -0.55 -0.76
CA ASP A 150 15.94 -0.15 0.40
C ASP A 150 14.55 -0.79 0.38
N MET A 151 13.89 -0.82 -0.78
CA MET A 151 12.58 -1.50 -0.92
C MET A 151 12.69 -2.99 -0.57
N THR A 152 13.72 -3.65 -1.09
CA THR A 152 13.98 -5.07 -0.81
C THR A 152 14.24 -5.31 0.68
N GLN A 153 14.97 -4.40 1.35
CA GLN A 153 15.18 -4.48 2.80
C GLN A 153 13.89 -4.30 3.59
N ILE A 154 13.01 -3.39 3.17
CA ILE A 154 11.69 -3.19 3.80
C ILE A 154 10.86 -4.47 3.70
N ASP A 155 10.78 -5.10 2.52
CA ASP A 155 10.01 -6.32 2.32
C ASP A 155 10.53 -7.49 3.16
N GLN A 156 11.85 -7.64 3.26
CA GLN A 156 12.49 -8.63 4.13
C GLN A 156 12.18 -8.35 5.60
N ALA A 157 12.26 -7.09 6.05
CA ALA A 157 11.97 -6.72 7.43
C ALA A 157 10.50 -6.96 7.78
N ILE A 158 9.56 -6.62 6.88
CA ILE A 158 8.13 -6.92 7.03
C ILE A 158 7.93 -8.43 7.18
N THR A 159 8.55 -9.23 6.32
CA THR A 159 8.46 -10.71 6.38
C THR A 159 8.96 -11.24 7.73
N ARG A 160 10.10 -10.74 8.24
CA ARG A 160 10.62 -11.13 9.56
C ARG A 160 9.66 -10.75 10.69
N ILE A 161 9.05 -9.56 10.61
CA ILE A 161 8.06 -9.10 11.60
C ILE A 161 6.82 -10.00 11.59
N GLN A 162 6.32 -10.36 10.41
CA GLN A 162 5.17 -11.25 10.28
C GLN A 162 5.47 -12.66 10.80
N GLN A 163 6.71 -13.13 10.67
CA GLN A 163 7.16 -14.43 11.22
C GLN A 163 7.37 -14.40 12.74
N SER A 164 7.77 -13.26 13.31
CA SER A 164 8.08 -13.14 14.74
C SER A 164 6.86 -12.84 15.62
N ILE A 165 5.82 -12.21 15.06
CA ILE A 165 4.56 -11.96 15.77
C ILE A 165 3.74 -13.25 15.78
N PRO A 166 3.41 -13.82 16.95
CA PRO A 166 2.50 -14.97 17.03
C PRO A 166 1.18 -14.61 16.34
N GLN A 167 0.65 -15.45 15.46
CA GLN A 167 -0.61 -15.18 14.71
C GLN A 167 -1.79 -14.74 15.60
N ARG A 168 -1.78 -15.12 16.89
CA ARG A 168 -2.78 -14.70 17.89
C ARG A 168 -2.74 -13.22 18.26
N ILE A 169 -1.64 -12.52 17.99
CA ILE A 169 -1.45 -11.07 18.22
C ILE A 169 -1.33 -10.34 16.87
N SER A 170 -2.02 -10.84 15.83
CA SER A 170 -2.20 -10.06 14.60
C SER A 170 -2.87 -8.74 14.97
N HIS A 171 -2.06 -7.68 14.97
CA HIS A 171 -2.51 -6.37 15.36
C HIS A 171 -2.98 -5.69 14.09
N LYS A 172 -4.28 -5.78 13.78
CA LYS A 172 -4.91 -5.19 12.57
C LYS A 172 -4.46 -3.75 12.25
N LYS A 173 -4.07 -2.97 13.27
CA LYS A 173 -3.52 -1.62 13.09
C LYS A 173 -2.16 -1.60 12.42
N LEU A 174 -1.26 -2.52 12.81
CA LEU A 174 0.07 -2.66 12.25
C LEU A 174 -0.02 -3.14 10.80
N ASP A 175 -0.79 -4.20 10.54
CA ASP A 175 -1.00 -4.73 9.18
C ASP A 175 -1.50 -3.63 8.23
N ARG A 176 -2.53 -2.87 8.65
CA ARG A 176 -3.01 -1.70 7.90
C ARG A 176 -1.96 -0.60 7.69
N GLN A 177 -0.99 -0.44 8.59
CA GLN A 177 0.10 0.52 8.37
C GLN A 177 1.12 -0.03 7.37
N VAL A 178 1.42 -1.32 7.43
CA VAL A 178 2.31 -2.02 6.50
C VAL A 178 1.72 -1.98 5.09
N ASP A 179 0.44 -2.32 4.90
CA ASP A 179 -0.21 -2.27 3.58
C ASP A 179 -0.16 -0.86 2.98
N LYS A 180 -0.42 0.14 3.82
CA LYS A 180 -0.33 1.55 3.39
C LYS A 180 1.11 1.96 3.09
N LEU A 181 2.10 1.42 3.79
CA LEU A 181 3.50 1.69 3.47
C LEU A 181 3.84 1.08 2.11
N LEU A 182 3.46 -0.18 1.88
CA LEU A 182 3.67 -0.87 0.60
C LEU A 182 3.02 -0.11 -0.55
N SER A 183 1.80 0.38 -0.38
CA SER A 183 1.13 1.24 -1.39
C SER A 183 1.95 2.49 -1.74
N VAL A 184 2.55 3.17 -0.75
CA VAL A 184 3.40 4.36 -0.99
C VAL A 184 4.72 3.98 -1.65
N LEU A 185 5.26 2.79 -1.35
CA LEU A 185 6.47 2.28 -2.00
C LEU A 185 6.21 1.90 -3.46
N SER A 186 5.05 1.32 -3.76
CA SER A 186 4.63 1.05 -5.14
C SER A 186 4.49 2.34 -5.94
N GLU A 187 3.84 3.37 -5.38
CA GLU A 187 3.77 4.71 -6.01
C GLU A 187 5.16 5.30 -6.29
N LEU A 188 6.13 5.07 -5.38
CA LEU A 188 7.50 5.53 -5.54
C LEU A 188 8.26 4.76 -6.63
N ALA A 189 8.02 3.45 -6.75
CA ALA A 189 8.64 2.58 -7.74
C ALA A 189 8.14 2.88 -9.17
N GLU A 190 6.86 3.22 -9.31
CA GLU A 190 6.23 3.53 -10.59
C GLU A 190 6.64 4.91 -11.18
N GLY A 191 7.32 5.79 -10.43
CA GLY A 191 7.58 7.14 -10.93
C GLY A 191 8.69 7.97 -10.28
N PRO A 192 9.97 7.56 -10.34
CA PRO A 192 11.08 8.47 -10.03
C PRO A 192 11.18 9.63 -11.04
N ASP A 193 10.69 9.47 -12.27
CA ASP A 193 10.84 10.44 -13.36
C ASP A 193 10.08 11.76 -13.13
N THR A 194 9.07 11.74 -12.25
CA THR A 194 8.31 12.96 -11.89
C THR A 194 8.89 13.69 -10.67
N LEU A 195 9.77 13.03 -9.91
CA LEU A 195 10.31 13.54 -8.65
C LEU A 195 11.58 14.36 -8.90
N ARG A 196 11.63 15.55 -8.30
CA ARG A 196 12.87 16.35 -8.34
C ARG A 196 13.98 15.61 -7.56
N PRO A 197 15.26 15.68 -7.97
CA PRO A 197 16.36 15.03 -7.26
C PRO A 197 16.47 15.37 -5.76
N LYS A 198 16.01 16.58 -5.38
CA LYS A 198 15.93 17.00 -3.97
C LYS A 198 14.85 16.26 -3.18
N GLN A 199 13.71 15.95 -3.80
CA GLN A 199 12.63 15.16 -3.21
C GLN A 199 13.07 13.71 -3.06
N LEU A 200 13.69 13.15 -4.09
CA LEU A 200 14.21 11.79 -4.08
C LEU A 200 15.21 11.56 -2.93
N ARG A 201 16.18 12.47 -2.74
CA ARG A 201 17.10 12.41 -1.59
C ARG A 201 16.41 12.52 -0.23
N ARG A 202 15.30 13.27 -0.14
CA ARG A 202 14.51 13.35 1.10
C ARG A 202 13.71 12.07 1.33
N ALA A 203 13.13 11.50 0.28
CA ALA A 203 12.39 10.25 0.32
C ALA A 203 13.31 9.11 0.80
N LEU A 204 14.50 8.98 0.20
CA LEU A 204 15.53 8.01 0.63
C LEU A 204 15.90 8.14 2.10
N LYS A 205 16.09 9.37 2.61
CA LYS A 205 16.35 9.56 4.05
C LYS A 205 15.22 9.05 4.93
N VAL A 206 13.97 9.23 4.50
CA VAL A 206 12.80 8.72 5.24
C VAL A 206 12.71 7.19 5.11
N LEU A 207 13.05 6.62 3.96
CA LEU A 207 13.09 5.17 3.74
C LEU A 207 14.13 4.49 4.63
N HIS A 208 15.38 4.95 4.65
CA HIS A 208 16.40 4.45 5.58
C HIS A 208 15.94 4.49 7.04
N LEU A 209 15.23 5.56 7.42
CA LEU A 209 14.65 5.67 8.75
C LEU A 209 13.57 4.61 8.96
N ILE A 210 12.70 4.35 7.98
CA ILE A 210 11.69 3.29 8.08
C ILE A 210 12.37 1.92 8.20
N VAL A 211 13.35 1.59 7.35
CA VAL A 211 14.13 0.35 7.42
C VAL A 211 14.73 0.16 8.82
N ALA A 212 15.44 1.15 9.34
CA ALA A 212 16.04 1.08 10.67
C ALA A 212 15.01 0.88 11.79
N LEU A 213 13.80 1.43 11.64
CA LEU A 213 12.71 1.23 12.59
C LEU A 213 12.17 -0.21 12.52
N LEU A 214 11.95 -0.74 11.31
CA LEU A 214 11.49 -2.10 11.08
C LEU A 214 12.50 -3.12 11.62
N ASP A 215 13.79 -2.96 11.31
CA ASP A 215 14.84 -3.87 11.82
C ASP A 215 14.95 -3.83 13.34
N LYS A 216 14.87 -2.64 13.95
CA LYS A 216 14.87 -2.50 15.41
C LYS A 216 13.71 -3.27 16.03
N PHE A 217 12.53 -3.21 15.43
CA PHE A 217 11.35 -3.93 15.91
C PHE A 217 11.46 -5.43 15.67
N ALA A 218 11.95 -5.86 14.51
CA ALA A 218 12.20 -7.26 14.20
C ALA A 218 13.20 -7.92 15.16
N GLY A 219 14.17 -7.15 15.68
CA GLY A 219 15.13 -7.61 16.69
C GLY A 219 14.57 -7.70 18.13
N MET A 220 13.35 -7.22 18.40
CA MET A 220 12.74 -7.32 19.73
C MET A 220 12.14 -8.71 19.94
N GLY A 221 12.84 -9.59 20.63
CA GLY A 221 12.41 -10.99 20.82
C GLY A 221 11.07 -11.17 21.56
N HIS A 222 10.65 -10.22 22.40
CA HIS A 222 9.32 -10.21 23.00
C HIS A 222 8.67 -8.84 22.82
N VAL A 223 7.57 -8.81 22.07
CA VAL A 223 6.84 -7.60 21.75
C VAL A 223 5.52 -7.61 22.52
N SER A 224 5.35 -6.64 23.43
CA SER A 224 4.05 -6.41 24.09
C SER A 224 3.14 -5.55 23.22
N ASP A 225 1.82 -5.66 23.39
CA ASP A 225 0.83 -4.86 22.65
C ASP A 225 1.12 -3.35 22.69
N LYS A 226 1.61 -2.86 23.84
CA LYS A 226 2.00 -1.44 23.99
C LYS A 226 3.12 -1.05 23.03
N ILE A 227 4.11 -1.94 22.85
CA ILE A 227 5.23 -1.73 21.93
C ILE A 227 4.72 -1.80 20.48
N VAL A 228 3.83 -2.73 20.16
CA VAL A 228 3.21 -2.84 18.82
C VAL A 228 2.43 -1.57 18.46
N VAL A 229 1.64 -1.04 19.40
CA VAL A 229 0.86 0.20 19.17
C VAL A 229 1.78 1.40 18.98
N ALA A 230 2.78 1.57 19.85
CA ALA A 230 3.75 2.66 19.73
C ALA A 230 4.52 2.59 18.39
N PHE A 231 4.91 1.39 17.98
CA PHE A 231 5.57 1.15 16.70
C PHE A 231 4.65 1.47 15.52
N ALA A 232 3.38 1.05 15.55
CA ALA A 232 2.42 1.35 14.50
C ALA A 232 2.17 2.87 14.35
N GLU A 233 2.16 3.63 15.46
CA GLU A 233 2.06 5.08 15.43
C GLU A 233 3.31 5.73 14.84
N GLU A 234 4.50 5.28 15.23
CA GLU A 234 5.75 5.78 14.69
C GLU A 234 5.88 5.48 13.19
N LEU A 235 5.49 4.27 12.76
CA LEU A 235 5.46 3.88 11.35
C LEU A 235 4.48 4.75 10.55
N ARG A 236 3.29 5.02 11.11
CA ARG A 236 2.30 5.91 10.49
C ARG A 236 2.87 7.31 10.27
N ASP A 237 3.58 7.86 11.26
CA ASP A 237 4.15 9.20 11.17
C ASP A 237 5.29 9.27 10.15
N ARG A 238 6.16 8.25 10.11
CA ARG A 238 7.22 8.16 9.09
C ARG A 238 6.65 7.99 7.68
N ARG A 239 5.61 7.17 7.50
CA ARG A 239 4.91 7.05 6.21
C ARG A 239 4.28 8.37 5.78
N LYS A 240 3.62 9.10 6.70
CA LYS A 240 3.08 10.43 6.38
C LYS A 240 4.15 11.40 5.93
N ARG A 241 5.33 11.39 6.57
CA ARG A 241 6.48 12.20 6.14
C ARG A 241 6.94 11.80 4.73
N LEU A 242 6.97 10.50 4.42
CA LEU A 242 7.28 10.02 3.08
C LEU A 242 6.26 10.54 2.07
N GLN A 243 4.96 10.37 2.32
CA GLN A 243 3.91 10.89 1.43
C GLN A 243 4.04 12.39 1.20
N ASN A 244 4.28 13.18 2.25
CA ASN A 244 4.41 14.63 2.12
C ASN A 244 5.63 15.05 1.29
N VAL A 245 6.67 14.20 1.21
CA VAL A 245 7.83 14.44 0.33
C VAL A 245 7.46 14.16 -1.13
N LEU A 246 6.62 13.16 -1.38
CA LEU A 246 6.14 12.77 -2.71
C LEU A 246 5.10 13.77 -3.24
N ASP A 247 4.14 14.15 -2.38
CA ASP A 247 3.02 15.05 -2.70
C ASP A 247 3.09 16.37 -1.91
N PRO A 248 4.03 17.28 -2.18
CA PRO A 248 4.13 18.55 -1.45
C PRO A 248 2.92 19.49 -1.66
N GLN A 249 2.03 19.17 -2.60
CA GLN A 249 0.86 19.97 -2.98
C GLN A 249 -0.41 19.58 -2.20
N LYS A 250 -0.39 18.52 -1.39
CA LYS A 250 -1.56 18.00 -0.67
C LYS A 250 -1.45 18.41 0.81
N PRO A 251 -2.15 19.48 1.25
CA PRO A 251 -2.12 19.94 2.65
C PRO A 251 -2.82 18.97 3.62
#